data_AF-A0A6M0BY17-F1
#
_entry.id   AF-A0A6M0BY17-F1
#
_cell.length_a   1.000
_cell.length_b   1.000
_cell.length_c   1.000
_cell.angle_alpha   90.00
_cell.angle_beta   90.00
_cell.angle_gamma   90.00
#
_symmetry.space_group_name_H-M   'P 1'
#
loop_
_entity.id
_entity.type
_entity.pdbx_description
1 polymer ?
#
loop_
_entity_poly.entity_id
_entity_poly.type
_entity_poly.pdbx_seq_one_letter_code
_entity_poly.pdbx_strand_id
1 'polypeptide(L)' 'QNNQSTYVPQCTSHRLENPGVIPLVLIEVQNGEYLGEDDIVRFQDDYARTKS' A
#
# COMPACT_ATOMS: atom_id res chain seq x y z
N GLN A 1 -1.72 10.37 17.44
CA GLN A 1 -3.15 10.32 17.05
C GLN A 1 -3.51 8.87 16.78
N ASN A 2 -4.69 8.42 17.21
CA ASN A 2 -5.18 7.07 16.95
C ASN A 2 -6.32 7.14 15.92
N ASN A 3 -6.56 6.07 15.16
CA ASN A 3 -7.65 5.94 14.17
C ASN A 3 -7.67 7.02 13.09
N GLN A 4 -6.54 7.25 12.41
CA GLN A 4 -6.49 8.13 11.24
C GLN A 4 -6.75 7.34 9.96
N SER A 5 -7.38 7.99 8.99
CA SER A 5 -7.66 7.43 7.67
C SER A 5 -7.35 8.47 6.59
N THR A 6 -6.91 8.01 5.44
CA THR A 6 -6.80 8.83 4.24
C THR A 6 -7.36 8.05 3.05
N TYR A 7 -7.93 8.76 2.10
CA TYR A 7 -8.34 8.17 0.83
C TYR A 7 -7.20 8.30 -0.17
N VAL A 8 -6.85 7.19 -0.82
CA VAL A 8 -5.89 7.18 -1.93
C VAL A 8 -6.69 7.15 -3.23
N PRO A 9 -6.62 8.20 -4.07
CA PRO A 9 -7.31 8.19 -5.35
C PRO A 9 -6.75 7.13 -6.30
N GLN A 10 -7.57 6.70 -7.25
CA GLN A 10 -7.15 5.82 -8.33
C GLN A 10 -5.92 6.36 -9.05
N CYS A 11 -5.07 5.45 -9.54
CA CYS A 11 -3.83 5.76 -10.25
C CYS A 11 -2.84 6.66 -9.47
N THR A 12 -2.99 6.79 -8.15
CA THR A 12 -2.07 7.57 -7.32
C THR A 12 -0.98 6.69 -6.75
N SER A 13 0.28 6.98 -7.12
CA SER A 13 1.43 6.34 -6.49
C SER A 13 1.49 6.72 -5.01
N HIS A 14 1.60 5.73 -4.13
CA HIS A 14 1.67 5.92 -2.69
C HIS A 14 2.61 4.89 -2.06
N ARG A 15 3.19 5.24 -0.90
CA ARG A 15 4.03 4.36 -0.08
C ARG A 15 3.75 4.67 1.38
N LEU A 16 3.71 3.62 2.19
CA LEU A 16 3.56 3.73 3.65
C LEU A 16 4.82 3.22 4.31
N GLU A 17 5.30 3.96 5.30
CA GLU A 17 6.40 3.56 6.17
C GLU A 17 6.00 3.80 7.63
N ASN A 18 6.51 2.96 8.52
CA ASN A 18 6.41 3.17 9.96
C ASN A 18 7.77 3.67 10.47
N PRO A 19 8.01 4.99 10.54
CA PRO A 19 9.27 5.54 11.06
C PRO A 19 9.35 5.44 12.59
N GLY A 20 8.25 5.09 13.26
CA GLY A 20 8.18 4.95 14.70
C GLY A 20 8.74 3.61 15.20
N VAL A 21 9.05 3.56 16.49
CA VAL A 21 9.51 2.34 17.18
C VAL A 21 8.35 1.49 17.72
N ILE A 22 7.12 1.98 17.58
CA ILE A 22 5.90 1.29 18.04
C ILE A 22 5.28 0.55 16.84
N PRO A 23 4.80 -0.69 17.02
CA PRO A 23 4.09 -1.42 15.96
C PRO A 23 2.89 -0.64 15.43
N LEU A 24 2.84 -0.48 14.11
CA LEU A 24 1.71 0.11 13.40
C LEU A 24 0.78 -0.99 12.91
N VAL A 25 -0.51 -0.85 13.18
CA VAL A 25 -1.56 -1.69 12.60
C VAL A 25 -2.22 -0.90 11.47
N LEU A 26 -2.19 -1.44 10.26
CA LEU A 26 -2.79 -0.86 9.07
C LEU A 26 -3.96 -1.73 8.60
N ILE A 27 -5.06 -1.08 8.20
CA ILE A 27 -6.18 -1.71 7.51
C ILE A 27 -6.30 -1.00 6.16
N GLU A 28 -6.14 -1.75 5.07
CA GLU A 28 -6.35 -1.25 3.71
C GLU A 28 -7.67 -1.81 3.16
N VAL A 29 -8.47 -0.96 2.55
CA VAL A 29 -9.72 -1.34 1.88
C VAL A 29 -9.62 -0.90 0.43
N GLN A 30 -9.60 -1.87 -0.48
CA GLN A 30 -9.58 -1.61 -1.91
C GLN A 30 -11.00 -1.65 -2.46
N ASN A 31 -11.34 -0.65 -3.29
CA ASN A 31 -12.65 -0.52 -3.91
C ASN A 31 -12.48 -0.50 -5.43
N GLY A 32 -13.17 -1.38 -6.15
CA GLY A 32 -13.09 -1.47 -7.60
C GLY A 32 -13.80 -2.72 -8.13
N GLU A 33 -14.02 -2.77 -9.45
CA GLU A 33 -14.61 -3.95 -10.11
C GLU A 33 -13.59 -5.09 -10.30
N TYR A 34 -12.30 -4.75 -10.31
CA TYR A 34 -11.18 -5.69 -10.45
C TYR A 34 -10.06 -5.29 -9.50
N LEU A 35 -9.52 -6.26 -8.75
CA LEU A 35 -8.49 -6.07 -7.71
C LEU A 35 -7.38 -7.13 -7.85
N GLY A 36 -7.06 -7.51 -9.09
CA GLY A 36 -6.02 -8.51 -9.38
C GLY A 36 -4.62 -7.98 -9.10
N GLU A 37 -3.68 -8.89 -8.85
CA GLU A 37 -2.26 -8.57 -8.63
C GLU A 37 -1.58 -7.91 -9.85
N ASP A 38 -2.13 -8.16 -11.04
CA ASP A 38 -1.71 -7.58 -12.32
C ASP A 38 -2.14 -6.13 -12.51
N ASP A 39 -3.11 -5.64 -11.72
CA ASP A 39 -3.50 -4.22 -11.68
C ASP A 39 -2.55 -3.38 -10.79
N ILE A 40 -1.60 -4.02 -10.10
CA ILE A 40 -0.67 -3.34 -9.21
C ILE A 40 0.66 -3.06 -9.92
N VAL A 41 0.87 -1.79 -10.27
CA VAL A 41 2.18 -1.30 -10.75
C VAL A 41 3.11 -1.05 -9.56
N ARG A 42 4.17 -1.86 -9.46
CA ARG A 42 5.19 -1.73 -8.41
C ARG A 42 6.38 -0.91 -8.91
N PHE A 43 6.54 0.29 -8.35
CA PHE A 43 7.64 1.21 -8.73
C PHE A 43 8.98 0.83 -8.10
N GLN A 44 8.95 0.19 -6.93
CA GLN A 44 10.13 -0.26 -6.19
C GLN A 44 9.83 -1.64 -5.59
N ASP A 45 10.82 -2.53 -5.62
CA ASP A 45 10.72 -3.86 -5.03
C ASP A 45 11.84 -4.10 -4.03
N ASP A 46 11.78 -3.37 -2.91
CA ASP A 46 12.72 -3.47 -1.79
C ASP A 46 12.78 -4.89 -1.17
N TYR A 47 11.82 -5.75 -1.52
CA TYR A 47 11.65 -7.09 -0.96
C TYR A 47 11.93 -8.21 -1.97
N ALA A 48 12.42 -7.89 -3.17
CA ALA A 48 12.79 -8.84 -4.23
C ALA A 48 11.72 -9.93 -4.49
N ARG A 49 10.46 -9.52 -4.61
CA ARG A 49 9.31 -10.40 -4.83
C ARG A 49 9.27 -10.96 -6.24
N THR A 50 9.83 -10.26 -7.22
CA THR A 50 10.00 -10.79 -8.57
C THR A 50 11.39 -11.41 -8.73
N LYS A 51 11.44 -12.68 -9.16
CA LYS A 51 12.69 -13.29 -9.61
C LYS A 51 12.97 -12.77 -11.02
N SER A 52 14.17 -12.24 -11.23
CA SER A 52 14.74 -12.07 -12.58
C SER A 52 14.85 -13.42 -13.29
#